data_AF-A0A6B9F770-F1
#
_entry.id   AF-A0A6B9F770-F1
#
_cell.length_a   1.000
_cell.length_b   1.000
_cell.length_c   1.000
_cell.angle_alpha   90.00
_cell.angle_beta   90.00
_cell.angle_gamma   90.00
#
_symmetry.space_group_name_H-M   'P 1'
#
loop_
_entity.id
_entity.type
_entity.pdbx_description
1 polymer ?
#
loop_
_entity_poly.entity_id
_entity_poly.type
_entity_poly.pdbx_seq_one_letter_code
_entity_poly.pdbx_strand_id
1 'polypeptide(L)'
;MDRSNQSSSEISNLQPEQPESTAETSPYGNQAYVLGATDDISAFESKPTVILCPNCGDVVATHKQGLPRVVPQFDVCCTTCQVELRRWCAVAVDAAYRASVEPPTLTAMTQAYWNEWLWAGITNYKGQPRNDEYTNRLSTKASEFGWDWELTCPLCRRGISQLKQEIRDTRDSLDYHHWSTNPDQGITLCRECHDIIGFDSYDNQVEERAHEWGFRSRNDLQIVRLALREAIATDQPVQLEMATDLVNRYNLIQSPEEVKELLRAVLLDSNLYDRFVDDSLYQGLANC
;
A
#
# COMPACT_ATOMS: atom_id res chain seq x y z
N MET A 1 -8.29 44.60 47.39
CA MET A 1 -7.40 44.52 46.22
C MET A 1 -6.99 43.08 46.09
N ASP A 2 -7.56 42.44 45.07
CA ASP A 2 -7.92 41.04 45.01
C ASP A 2 -6.77 40.08 44.67
N ARG A 3 -6.87 38.87 45.23
CA ARG A 3 -6.36 37.63 44.64
C ARG A 3 -7.38 37.15 43.61
N SER A 4 -6.97 36.74 42.41
CA SER A 4 -7.71 35.74 41.61
C SER A 4 -6.82 35.11 40.53
N ASN A 5 -6.90 33.77 40.47
CA ASN A 5 -6.45 32.89 39.40
C ASN A 5 -7.20 33.15 38.09
N GLN A 6 -6.55 32.93 36.94
CA GLN A 6 -7.07 32.40 35.67
C GLN A 6 -5.84 32.23 34.73
N SER A 7 -5.36 31.02 34.39
CA SER A 7 -5.94 29.95 33.56
C SER A 7 -6.06 30.30 32.08
N SER A 8 -5.55 29.36 31.27
CA SER A 8 -5.89 29.07 29.87
C SER A 8 -5.14 29.86 28.79
N SER A 9 -4.36 29.13 27.97
CA SER A 9 -4.64 28.87 26.54
C SER A 9 -4.16 30.05 25.68
N GLU A 10 -3.25 29.94 24.73
CA GLU A 10 -3.29 29.07 23.55
C GLU A 10 -1.87 29.01 22.97
N ILE A 11 -1.22 27.86 23.03
CA ILE A 11 -0.24 27.49 22.00
C ILE A 11 -0.93 26.37 21.24
N SER A 12 -1.87 26.78 20.40
CA SER A 12 -2.56 25.86 19.52
C SER A 12 -1.57 25.45 18.44
N ASN A 13 -1.32 24.14 18.40
CA ASN A 13 -0.48 23.45 17.44
C ASN A 13 -0.87 23.85 16.01
N LEU A 14 0.02 24.58 15.33
CA LEU A 14 0.08 24.58 13.88
C LEU A 14 0.69 23.23 13.46
N GLN A 15 -0.12 22.18 13.51
CA GLN A 15 0.14 21.03 12.64
C GLN A 15 -0.12 21.50 11.21
N PRO A 16 0.80 21.26 10.26
CA PRO A 16 0.48 21.43 8.86
C PRO A 16 -0.70 20.51 8.55
N GLU A 17 -1.77 21.07 8.00
CA GLU A 17 -2.79 20.29 7.32
C GLU A 17 -2.05 19.39 6.32
N GLN A 18 -2.17 18.07 6.51
CA GLN A 18 -1.73 17.14 5.47
C GLN A 18 -2.49 17.51 4.20
N PRO A 19 -1.80 17.70 3.06
CA PRO A 19 -2.49 17.94 1.81
C PRO A 19 -3.43 16.76 1.57
N GLU A 20 -4.69 17.08 1.23
CA GLU A 20 -5.65 16.11 0.71
C GLU A 20 -4.93 15.27 -0.33
N SER A 21 -4.77 13.99 -0.01
CA SER A 21 -4.36 12.95 -0.95
C SER A 21 -5.07 13.20 -2.27
N THR A 22 -4.30 13.32 -3.34
CA THR A 22 -4.81 13.44 -4.71
C THR A 22 -5.68 12.22 -5.00
N ALA A 23 -6.96 12.37 -4.70
CA ALA A 23 -8.01 11.39 -4.85
C ALA A 23 -8.39 11.29 -6.33
N GLU A 24 -7.56 10.63 -7.11
CA GLU A 24 -8.02 9.88 -8.27
C GLU A 24 -7.75 8.41 -7.97
N THR A 25 -8.74 7.66 -7.43
CA THR A 25 -8.81 6.18 -7.52
C THR A 25 -9.93 5.53 -6.69
N SER A 26 -10.62 6.22 -5.77
CA SER A 26 -11.81 5.62 -5.13
C SER A 26 -13.01 5.73 -6.08
N PRO A 27 -13.60 4.61 -6.56
CA PRO A 27 -14.67 4.64 -7.56
C PRO A 27 -15.95 5.34 -7.07
N TYR A 28 -16.09 5.53 -5.76
CA TYR A 28 -17.20 6.25 -5.14
C TYR A 28 -16.74 7.48 -4.34
N GLY A 29 -15.52 7.96 -4.60
CA GLY A 29 -14.90 9.03 -3.84
C GLY A 29 -14.91 8.74 -2.34
N ASN A 30 -15.50 9.65 -1.58
CA ASN A 30 -15.64 9.58 -0.12
C ASN A 30 -16.98 9.00 0.37
N GLN A 31 -17.72 8.31 -0.51
CA GLN A 31 -19.02 7.71 -0.17
C GLN A 31 -18.95 6.22 0.16
N ALA A 32 -17.87 5.52 -0.19
CA ALA A 32 -17.70 4.10 0.10
C ALA A 32 -16.24 3.75 0.41
N TYR A 33 -16.04 2.90 1.41
CA TYR A 33 -14.73 2.38 1.80
C TYR A 33 -14.87 0.95 2.33
N VAL A 34 -13.82 0.13 2.19
CA VAL A 34 -13.75 -1.13 2.94
C VAL A 34 -13.77 -0.81 4.44
N LEU A 35 -14.57 -1.53 5.23
CA LEU A 35 -14.80 -1.27 6.66
C LEU A 35 -13.52 -1.33 7.51
N GLY A 36 -12.49 -2.03 7.04
CA GLY A 36 -11.15 -2.01 7.63
C GLY A 36 -10.46 -0.65 7.51
N ALA A 37 -10.68 0.06 6.40
CA ALA A 37 -10.06 1.35 6.10
C ALA A 37 -10.72 2.53 6.81
N THR A 38 -11.86 2.34 7.47
CA THR A 38 -12.62 3.46 8.06
C THR A 38 -12.10 3.93 9.42
N ASP A 39 -11.14 3.24 10.05
CA ASP A 39 -10.71 3.52 11.43
C ASP A 39 -10.19 4.96 11.64
N ASP A 40 -9.62 5.54 10.59
CA ASP A 40 -9.09 6.90 10.57
C ASP A 40 -9.88 7.85 9.65
N ILE A 41 -11.07 7.42 9.20
CA ILE A 41 -11.92 8.18 8.29
C ILE A 41 -13.17 8.67 9.03
N SER A 42 -13.22 9.97 9.31
CA SER A 42 -14.36 10.61 10.01
C SER A 42 -15.63 10.70 9.16
N ALA A 43 -15.55 10.41 7.85
CA ALA A 43 -16.63 10.61 6.89
C ALA A 43 -17.95 9.88 7.25
N PHE A 44 -17.85 8.77 8.00
CA PHE A 44 -19.01 7.96 8.40
C PHE A 44 -19.44 8.11 9.86
N GLU A 45 -18.72 8.89 10.68
CA GLU A 45 -19.02 8.98 12.13
C GLU A 45 -20.39 9.56 12.44
N SER A 46 -20.89 10.45 11.57
CA SER A 46 -22.14 11.19 11.77
C SER A 46 -23.20 10.95 10.69
N LYS A 47 -22.90 10.08 9.70
CA LYS A 47 -23.77 9.84 8.54
C LYS A 47 -24.41 8.46 8.61
N PRO A 48 -25.71 8.32 8.34
CA PRO A 48 -26.32 7.00 8.18
C PRO A 48 -25.52 6.15 7.19
N THR A 49 -25.06 4.99 7.63
CA THR A 49 -24.14 4.13 6.88
C THR A 49 -24.74 2.74 6.76
N VAL A 50 -24.65 2.14 5.58
CA VAL A 50 -24.97 0.72 5.35
C VAL A 50 -23.68 -0.05 5.12
N ILE A 51 -23.61 -1.26 5.65
CA ILE A 51 -22.53 -2.20 5.35
C ILE A 51 -23.02 -3.17 4.30
N LEU A 52 -22.29 -3.28 3.20
CA LEU A 52 -22.63 -4.11 2.06
C LEU A 52 -21.70 -5.32 1.95
N CYS A 53 -22.26 -6.43 1.45
CA CYS A 53 -21.48 -7.53 0.91
C CYS A 53 -20.81 -7.07 -0.40
N PRO A 54 -19.48 -7.20 -0.55
CA PRO A 54 -18.80 -6.75 -1.76
C PRO A 54 -19.16 -7.59 -3.00
N ASN A 55 -19.63 -8.83 -2.82
CA ASN A 55 -19.87 -9.77 -3.90
C ASN A 55 -21.25 -9.60 -4.55
N CYS A 56 -22.31 -9.40 -3.75
CA CYS A 56 -23.68 -9.25 -4.25
C CYS A 56 -24.30 -7.87 -4.03
N GLY A 57 -23.65 -6.98 -3.27
CA GLY A 57 -24.16 -5.64 -2.94
C GLY A 57 -25.27 -5.62 -1.88
N ASP A 58 -25.64 -6.76 -1.29
CA ASP A 58 -26.69 -6.78 -0.26
C ASP A 58 -26.25 -6.09 1.03
N VAL A 59 -27.22 -5.43 1.66
CA VAL A 59 -27.03 -4.82 2.98
C VAL A 59 -26.98 -5.92 4.03
N VAL A 60 -25.86 -5.99 4.74
CA VAL A 60 -25.64 -6.95 5.84
C VAL A 60 -25.75 -6.29 7.21
N ALA A 61 -25.58 -4.96 7.30
CA ALA A 61 -25.81 -4.19 8.52
C ALA A 61 -26.21 -2.73 8.19
N THR A 62 -26.85 -2.06 9.13
CA THR A 62 -27.24 -0.64 9.00
C THR A 62 -26.96 0.13 10.28
N HIS A 63 -26.22 1.22 10.15
CA HIS A 63 -25.85 2.13 11.22
C HIS A 63 -26.54 3.48 11.00
N LYS A 64 -27.71 3.66 11.61
CA LYS A 64 -28.57 4.84 11.38
C LYS A 64 -27.96 6.16 11.87
N GLN A 65 -27.02 6.10 12.82
CA GLN A 65 -26.42 7.28 13.46
C GLN A 65 -24.96 7.51 13.03
N GLY A 66 -24.43 6.71 12.11
CA GLY A 66 -23.00 6.69 11.81
C GLY A 66 -22.28 5.47 12.38
N LEU A 67 -21.09 5.23 11.84
CA LEU A 67 -20.18 4.21 12.33
C LEU A 67 -19.44 4.72 13.57
N PRO A 68 -19.15 3.85 14.56
CA PRO A 68 -18.16 4.20 15.56
C PRO A 68 -16.80 4.40 14.88
N ARG A 69 -15.93 5.22 15.49
CA ARG A 69 -14.59 5.49 14.96
C ARG A 69 -13.82 4.21 14.63
N VAL A 70 -13.94 3.18 15.49
CA VAL A 70 -13.35 1.86 15.24
C VAL A 70 -14.43 0.79 15.33
N VAL A 71 -14.47 -0.10 14.34
CA VAL A 71 -15.29 -1.32 14.36
C VAL A 71 -14.37 -2.52 14.63
N PRO A 72 -14.16 -2.90 15.90
CA PRO A 72 -13.11 -3.86 16.26
C PRO A 72 -13.42 -5.29 15.77
N GLN A 73 -14.70 -5.66 15.69
CA GLN A 73 -15.14 -6.97 15.23
C GLN A 73 -16.32 -6.80 14.27
N PHE A 74 -16.28 -7.56 13.18
CA PHE A 74 -17.37 -7.63 12.22
C PHE A 74 -17.38 -9.02 11.61
N ASP A 75 -18.34 -9.84 12.04
CA ASP A 75 -18.45 -11.26 11.67
C ASP A 75 -19.90 -11.54 11.26
N VAL A 76 -20.26 -11.17 10.03
CA VAL A 76 -21.64 -11.25 9.55
C VAL A 76 -21.72 -12.10 8.29
N CYS A 77 -22.58 -13.11 8.28
CA CYS A 77 -22.81 -13.91 7.09
C CYS A 77 -23.79 -13.21 6.13
N CYS A 78 -23.39 -13.03 4.87
CA CYS A 78 -24.29 -12.55 3.84
C CYS A 78 -25.33 -13.64 3.50
N THR A 79 -26.62 -13.33 3.59
CA THR A 79 -27.68 -14.32 3.33
C THR A 79 -27.78 -14.76 1.87
N THR A 80 -27.29 -13.95 0.94
CA THR A 80 -27.36 -14.25 -0.51
C THR A 80 -26.16 -15.07 -0.95
N CYS A 81 -24.94 -14.65 -0.60
CA CYS A 81 -23.72 -15.37 -0.98
C CYS A 81 -23.35 -16.49 -0.01
N GLN A 82 -23.93 -16.53 1.20
CA GLN A 82 -23.56 -17.45 2.29
C GLN A 82 -22.07 -17.37 2.69
N VAL A 83 -21.43 -16.23 2.43
CA VAL A 83 -20.03 -15.95 2.80
C VAL A 83 -20.01 -15.13 4.09
N GLU A 84 -19.16 -15.54 5.02
CA GLU A 84 -18.89 -14.79 6.24
C GLU A 84 -18.00 -13.58 5.92
N LEU A 85 -18.51 -12.38 6.22
CA LEU A 85 -17.84 -11.13 6.00
C LEU A 85 -17.06 -10.71 7.24
N ARG A 86 -15.81 -10.31 7.01
CA ARG A 86 -14.93 -9.66 7.97
C ARG A 86 -14.80 -8.18 7.64
N ARG A 87 -14.33 -7.37 8.58
CA ARG A 87 -14.16 -5.92 8.36
C ARG A 87 -13.26 -5.59 7.17
N TRP A 88 -12.25 -6.41 6.89
CA TRP A 88 -11.34 -6.21 5.76
C TRP A 88 -11.96 -6.64 4.41
N CYS A 89 -13.22 -7.09 4.35
CA CYS A 89 -13.91 -7.37 3.09
C CYS A 89 -15.32 -6.75 3.00
N ALA A 90 -15.96 -6.38 4.11
CA ALA A 90 -17.23 -5.67 4.08
C ALA A 90 -17.02 -4.21 3.66
N VAL A 91 -17.99 -3.62 2.96
CA VAL A 91 -17.88 -2.24 2.47
C VAL A 91 -18.87 -1.33 3.21
N ALA A 92 -18.37 -0.28 3.83
CA ALA A 92 -19.18 0.81 4.37
C ALA A 92 -19.56 1.78 3.25
N VAL A 93 -20.85 2.11 3.14
CA VAL A 93 -21.39 3.05 2.15
C VAL A 93 -22.32 4.03 2.82
N ASP A 94 -22.21 5.32 2.48
CA ASP A 94 -23.21 6.32 2.86
C ASP A 94 -24.59 5.83 2.37
N ALA A 95 -25.55 5.73 3.30
CA ALA A 95 -26.85 5.16 3.01
C ALA A 95 -27.59 5.88 1.87
N ALA A 96 -27.32 7.17 1.64
CA ALA A 96 -27.88 7.94 0.54
C ALA A 96 -27.37 7.48 -0.84
N TYR A 97 -26.19 6.88 -0.90
CA TYR A 97 -25.52 6.45 -2.14
C TYR A 97 -25.66 4.96 -2.41
N ARG A 98 -26.38 4.21 -1.56
CA ARG A 98 -26.60 2.77 -1.70
C ARG A 98 -27.06 2.37 -3.11
N ALA A 99 -27.96 3.14 -3.72
CA ALA A 99 -28.52 2.79 -5.04
C ALA A 99 -27.52 2.97 -6.20
N SER A 100 -26.41 3.68 -5.95
CA SER A 100 -25.39 4.00 -6.96
C SER A 100 -24.22 3.02 -6.95
N VAL A 101 -24.19 2.06 -6.01
CA VAL A 101 -23.10 1.10 -5.90
C VAL A 101 -23.41 -0.19 -6.67
N GLU A 102 -22.41 -0.69 -7.38
CA GLU A 102 -22.48 -1.90 -8.17
C GLU A 102 -21.53 -2.98 -7.61
N PRO A 103 -21.98 -4.25 -7.51
CA PRO A 103 -21.15 -5.33 -6.96
C PRO A 103 -19.77 -5.53 -7.63
N PRO A 104 -19.61 -5.44 -8.96
CA PRO A 104 -18.29 -5.55 -9.59
C PRO A 104 -17.30 -4.50 -9.09
N THR A 105 -17.76 -3.27 -8.92
CA THR A 105 -16.94 -2.17 -8.40
C THR A 105 -16.63 -2.33 -6.91
N LEU A 106 -17.56 -2.84 -6.11
CA LEU A 106 -17.31 -3.19 -4.69
C LEU A 106 -16.28 -4.31 -4.55
N THR A 107 -16.33 -5.30 -5.44
CA THR A 107 -15.37 -6.40 -5.53
C THR A 107 -13.98 -5.86 -5.88
N ALA A 108 -13.86 -5.07 -6.95
CA ALA A 108 -12.59 -4.48 -7.37
C ALA A 108 -11.97 -3.59 -6.27
N MET A 109 -12.79 -2.76 -5.61
CA MET A 109 -12.35 -1.91 -4.50
C MET A 109 -11.83 -2.74 -3.31
N THR A 110 -12.49 -3.85 -3.01
CA THR A 110 -12.08 -4.75 -1.92
C THR A 110 -10.76 -5.46 -2.24
N GLN A 111 -10.60 -5.94 -3.47
CA GLN A 111 -9.36 -6.58 -3.94
C GLN A 111 -8.20 -5.57 -4.00
N ALA A 112 -8.45 -4.33 -4.42
CA ALA A 112 -7.44 -3.26 -4.38
C ALA A 112 -6.99 -2.97 -2.95
N TYR A 113 -7.94 -2.82 -2.02
CA TYR A 113 -7.62 -2.67 -0.59
C TYR A 113 -6.79 -3.84 -0.04
N TRP A 114 -7.11 -5.09 -0.42
CA TRP A 114 -6.31 -6.26 -0.02
C TRP A 114 -4.87 -6.19 -0.52
N ASN A 115 -4.68 -5.77 -1.76
CA ASN A 115 -3.36 -5.61 -2.35
C ASN A 115 -2.58 -4.53 -1.60
N GLU A 116 -3.14 -3.33 -1.45
CA GLU A 116 -2.51 -2.21 -0.75
C GLU A 116 -2.19 -2.56 0.70
N TRP A 117 -3.10 -3.23 1.41
CA TRP A 117 -2.88 -3.64 2.79
C TRP A 117 -1.74 -4.66 2.94
N LEU A 118 -1.63 -5.62 2.02
CA LEU A 118 -0.51 -6.57 2.00
C LEU A 118 0.80 -5.90 1.58
N TRP A 119 0.75 -5.02 0.59
CA TRP A 119 1.90 -4.25 0.12
C TRP A 119 2.45 -3.35 1.22
N ALA A 120 1.61 -2.66 1.98
CA ALA A 120 2.02 -1.83 3.11
C ALA A 120 2.72 -2.63 4.23
N GLY A 121 2.61 -3.96 4.23
CA GLY A 121 3.22 -4.84 5.22
C GLY A 121 2.33 -5.00 6.44
N ILE A 122 1.87 -6.23 6.65
CA ILE A 122 1.08 -6.56 7.85
C ILE A 122 2.03 -7.18 8.87
N THR A 123 2.30 -6.46 9.95
CA THR A 123 3.18 -6.94 11.01
C THR A 123 2.40 -7.40 12.24
N ASN A 124 3.00 -8.30 13.03
CA ASN A 124 2.50 -8.62 14.36
C ASN A 124 2.96 -7.56 15.38
N TYR A 125 2.58 -7.71 16.65
CA TYR A 125 2.99 -6.81 17.75
C TYR A 125 4.51 -6.72 17.99
N LYS A 126 5.31 -7.60 17.36
CA LYS A 126 6.78 -7.59 17.40
C LYS A 126 7.39 -6.96 16.14
N GLY A 127 6.59 -6.39 15.24
CA GLY A 127 7.06 -5.86 13.95
C GLY A 127 7.44 -6.95 12.94
N GLN A 128 7.04 -8.21 13.16
CA GLN A 128 7.38 -9.30 12.23
C GLN A 128 6.34 -9.37 11.11
N PRO A 129 6.75 -9.35 9.82
CA PRO A 129 5.84 -9.47 8.68
C PRO A 129 5.02 -10.77 8.71
N ARG A 130 3.77 -10.69 8.22
CA ARG A 130 2.78 -11.78 8.20
C ARG A 130 2.29 -12.07 6.79
N ASN A 131 3.14 -11.83 5.79
CA ASN A 131 2.82 -11.85 4.37
C ASN A 131 2.14 -13.16 3.93
N ASP A 132 2.72 -14.31 4.29
CA ASP A 132 2.14 -15.62 3.93
C ASP A 132 0.79 -15.90 4.58
N GLU A 133 0.64 -15.54 5.87
CA GLU A 133 -0.61 -15.76 6.59
C GLU A 133 -1.75 -14.98 5.95
N TYR A 134 -1.52 -13.69 5.68
CA TYR A 134 -2.56 -12.85 5.11
C TYR A 134 -2.79 -13.14 3.63
N THR A 135 -1.75 -13.47 2.86
CA THR A 135 -1.92 -13.97 1.49
C THR A 135 -2.83 -15.20 1.48
N ASN A 136 -2.56 -16.21 2.30
CA ASN A 136 -3.40 -17.42 2.39
C ASN A 136 -4.83 -17.12 2.86
N ARG A 137 -4.99 -16.23 3.85
CA ARG A 137 -6.29 -15.83 4.38
C ARG A 137 -7.14 -15.13 3.32
N LEU A 138 -6.55 -14.21 2.56
CA LEU A 138 -7.24 -13.46 1.51
C LEU A 138 -7.53 -14.36 0.28
N SER A 139 -6.60 -15.23 -0.12
CA SER A 139 -6.86 -16.23 -1.18
C SER A 139 -8.00 -17.19 -0.81
N THR A 140 -8.05 -17.62 0.45
CA THR A 140 -9.17 -18.46 0.94
C THR A 140 -10.48 -17.69 0.83
N LYS A 141 -10.50 -16.43 1.27
CA LYS A 141 -11.71 -15.59 1.20
C LYS A 141 -12.14 -15.30 -0.25
N ALA A 142 -11.20 -15.01 -1.13
CA ALA A 142 -11.47 -14.87 -2.57
C ALA A 142 -12.15 -16.13 -3.12
N SER A 143 -11.64 -17.31 -2.78
CA SER A 143 -12.21 -18.60 -3.19
C SER A 143 -13.63 -18.79 -2.67
N GLU A 144 -13.92 -18.41 -1.42
CA GLU A 144 -15.28 -18.44 -0.87
C GLU A 144 -16.25 -17.52 -1.62
N PHE A 145 -15.79 -16.37 -2.10
CA PHE A 145 -16.57 -15.49 -2.96
C PHE A 145 -16.67 -15.97 -4.41
N GLY A 146 -15.82 -16.92 -4.83
CA GLY A 146 -15.66 -17.31 -6.23
C GLY A 146 -14.89 -16.27 -7.06
N TRP A 147 -14.05 -15.46 -6.42
CA TRP A 147 -13.22 -14.45 -7.07
C TRP A 147 -11.92 -15.05 -7.58
N ASP A 148 -11.54 -14.67 -8.79
CA ASP A 148 -10.19 -14.88 -9.32
C ASP A 148 -9.27 -13.77 -8.81
N TRP A 149 -8.79 -13.91 -7.58
CA TRP A 149 -7.87 -12.97 -6.96
C TRP A 149 -6.52 -13.63 -6.73
N GLU A 150 -5.48 -12.95 -7.19
CA GLU A 150 -4.10 -13.29 -6.93
C GLU A 150 -3.32 -12.02 -6.55
N LEU A 151 -2.57 -12.08 -5.45
CA LEU A 151 -1.66 -10.99 -5.11
C LEU A 151 -0.51 -10.95 -6.12
N THR A 152 -0.21 -9.76 -6.60
CA THR A 152 0.92 -9.48 -7.49
C THR A 152 1.98 -8.65 -6.77
N CYS A 153 3.24 -8.81 -7.17
CA CYS A 153 4.31 -7.94 -6.70
C CYS A 153 4.06 -6.49 -7.16
N PRO A 154 4.12 -5.48 -6.26
CA PRO A 154 3.88 -4.10 -6.63
C PRO A 154 5.03 -3.47 -7.42
N LEU A 155 6.13 -4.20 -7.70
CA LEU A 155 7.17 -3.76 -8.64
C LEU A 155 7.06 -4.51 -9.97
N CYS A 156 7.33 -5.81 -10.02
CA CYS A 156 7.36 -6.56 -11.28
C CYS A 156 6.00 -7.01 -11.83
N ARG A 157 4.88 -6.73 -11.13
CA ARG A 157 3.50 -7.10 -11.53
C ARG A 157 3.23 -8.61 -11.65
N ARG A 158 4.21 -9.47 -11.33
CA ARG A 158 4.06 -10.93 -11.38
C ARG A 158 3.22 -11.45 -10.23
N GLY A 159 2.36 -12.44 -10.53
CA GLY A 159 1.53 -13.14 -9.54
C GLY A 159 2.35 -14.07 -8.64
N ILE A 160 1.90 -14.26 -7.41
CA ILE A 160 2.59 -15.12 -6.44
C ILE A 160 2.67 -16.58 -6.90
N SER A 161 1.67 -17.11 -7.60
CA SER A 161 1.69 -18.49 -8.09
C SER A 161 2.80 -18.69 -9.10
N GLN A 162 3.02 -17.71 -9.99
CA GLN A 162 4.14 -17.69 -10.91
C GLN A 162 5.47 -17.64 -10.14
N LEU A 163 5.60 -16.73 -9.17
CA LEU A 163 6.82 -16.57 -8.37
C LEU A 163 7.19 -17.86 -7.61
N LYS A 164 6.20 -18.55 -7.03
CA LYS A 164 6.40 -19.83 -6.31
C LYS A 164 6.83 -20.98 -7.21
N GLN A 165 6.45 -20.97 -8.49
CA GLN A 165 6.84 -22.01 -9.44
C GLN A 165 8.27 -21.83 -9.94
N GLU A 166 8.67 -20.58 -10.18
CA GLU A 166 9.98 -20.23 -10.71
C GLU A 166 11.07 -20.30 -9.63
N ILE A 167 10.76 -19.88 -8.40
CA ILE A 167 11.71 -19.86 -7.30
C ILE A 167 11.54 -21.14 -6.45
N ARG A 168 12.15 -22.24 -6.90
CA ARG A 168 11.97 -23.58 -6.32
C ARG A 168 12.54 -23.79 -4.92
N ASP A 169 13.40 -22.88 -4.42
CA ASP A 169 14.20 -23.10 -3.21
C ASP A 169 13.90 -22.16 -2.02
N THR A 170 12.95 -21.23 -2.12
CA THR A 170 12.65 -20.33 -0.99
C THR A 170 11.18 -20.35 -0.62
N ARG A 171 10.94 -20.58 0.68
CA ARG A 171 9.64 -20.35 1.34
C ARG A 171 9.23 -18.88 1.32
N ASP A 172 10.13 -17.98 0.92
CA ASP A 172 9.98 -16.54 1.04
C ASP A 172 9.77 -15.90 -0.34
N SER A 173 8.63 -16.19 -0.97
CA SER A 173 8.28 -15.57 -2.27
C SER A 173 8.03 -14.05 -2.15
N LEU A 174 7.72 -13.59 -0.93
CA LEU A 174 7.49 -12.20 -0.58
C LEU A 174 8.41 -11.81 0.57
N ASP A 175 8.94 -10.60 0.50
CA ASP A 175 9.80 -10.02 1.52
C ASP A 175 9.37 -8.58 1.81
N TYR A 176 9.47 -8.16 3.06
CA TYR A 176 9.10 -6.81 3.48
C TYR A 176 10.36 -5.93 3.51
N HIS A 177 10.43 -5.01 2.55
CA HIS A 177 11.52 -4.07 2.44
C HIS A 177 11.33 -2.92 3.45
N HIS A 178 12.24 -2.78 4.41
CA HIS A 178 12.21 -1.70 5.39
C HIS A 178 12.95 -0.45 4.88
N TRP A 179 12.22 0.63 4.66
CA TRP A 179 12.80 1.97 4.45
C TRP A 179 13.25 2.60 5.78
N SER A 180 12.46 2.39 6.83
CA SER A 180 12.72 2.82 8.21
C SER A 180 12.17 1.77 9.18
N THR A 181 12.77 1.66 10.37
CA THR A 181 12.30 0.76 11.44
C THR A 181 11.68 1.51 12.62
N ASN A 182 11.74 2.84 12.66
CA ASN A 182 11.12 3.66 13.71
C ASN A 182 10.72 5.07 13.23
N PRO A 183 9.45 5.32 12.86
CA PRO A 183 8.39 4.30 12.72
C PRO A 183 8.76 3.27 11.63
N ASP A 184 8.22 2.06 11.76
CA ASP A 184 8.38 1.04 10.72
C ASP A 184 7.63 1.48 9.47
N GLN A 185 8.34 1.56 8.35
CA GLN A 185 7.81 2.01 7.07
C GLN A 185 8.51 1.22 5.97
N GLY A 186 7.73 0.66 5.05
CA GLY A 186 8.23 -0.30 4.09
C GLY A 186 7.20 -0.73 3.06
N ILE A 187 7.61 -1.70 2.23
CA ILE A 187 6.82 -2.25 1.14
C ILE A 187 7.11 -3.75 0.98
N THR A 188 6.07 -4.56 0.85
CA THR A 188 6.19 -5.98 0.52
C THR A 188 6.46 -6.15 -0.97
N LEU A 189 7.63 -6.68 -1.32
CA LEU A 189 8.04 -7.01 -2.69
C LEU A 189 8.19 -8.52 -2.83
N CYS A 190 8.25 -9.02 -4.06
CA CYS A 190 8.81 -10.36 -4.23
C CYS A 190 10.31 -10.34 -3.91
N ARG A 191 10.86 -11.47 -3.44
CA ARG A 191 12.26 -11.57 -3.02
C ARG A 191 13.24 -11.12 -4.11
N GLU A 192 12.99 -11.50 -5.36
CA GLU A 192 13.77 -11.08 -6.52
C GLU A 192 13.80 -9.54 -6.66
N CYS A 193 12.64 -8.88 -6.58
CA CYS A 193 12.57 -7.42 -6.64
C CYS A 193 13.26 -6.76 -5.45
N HIS A 194 13.10 -7.32 -4.26
CA HIS A 194 13.77 -6.86 -3.04
C HIS A 194 15.30 -6.88 -3.22
N ASP A 195 15.85 -8.00 -3.69
CA ASP A 195 17.28 -8.17 -3.88
C ASP A 195 17.80 -7.26 -5.00
N ILE A 196 17.07 -7.12 -6.11
CA ILE A 196 17.48 -6.29 -7.24
C ILE A 196 17.61 -4.81 -6.86
N ILE A 197 16.64 -4.25 -6.13
CA ILE A 197 16.74 -2.86 -5.66
C ILE A 197 17.89 -2.71 -4.65
N GLY A 198 18.21 -3.76 -3.89
CA GLY A 198 19.36 -3.88 -2.99
C GLY A 198 20.68 -4.26 -3.66
N PHE A 199 20.76 -4.25 -5.00
CA PHE A 199 21.96 -4.64 -5.75
C PHE A 199 22.46 -6.06 -5.47
N ASP A 200 21.58 -6.98 -5.09
CA ASP A 200 21.91 -8.35 -4.66
C ASP A 200 23.03 -8.39 -3.61
N SER A 201 22.99 -7.41 -2.69
CA SER A 201 24.06 -7.12 -1.74
C SER A 201 23.48 -6.91 -0.34
N TYR A 202 24.33 -7.07 0.68
CA TYR A 202 23.92 -6.75 2.04
C TYR A 202 23.78 -5.24 2.26
N ASP A 203 22.86 -4.84 3.13
CA ASP A 203 22.54 -3.44 3.41
C ASP A 203 23.75 -2.57 3.76
N ASN A 204 24.71 -3.12 4.53
CA ASN A 204 25.93 -2.40 4.90
C ASN A 204 26.85 -2.12 3.71
N GLN A 205 26.87 -3.00 2.70
CA GLN A 205 27.64 -2.81 1.47
C GLN A 205 26.96 -1.78 0.56
N VAL A 206 25.62 -1.78 0.51
CA VAL A 206 24.86 -0.77 -0.24
C VAL A 206 25.01 0.62 0.42
N GLU A 207 25.06 0.68 1.75
CA GLU A 207 25.32 1.91 2.49
C GLU A 207 26.72 2.48 2.19
N GLU A 208 27.75 1.63 2.23
CA GLU A 208 29.12 2.02 1.86
C GLU A 208 29.18 2.54 0.42
N ARG A 209 28.56 1.82 -0.52
CA ARG A 209 28.44 2.24 -1.93
C ARG A 209 27.73 3.59 -2.08
N ALA A 210 26.68 3.85 -1.30
CA ALA A 210 25.97 5.12 -1.35
C ALA A 210 26.90 6.28 -1.03
N HIS A 211 27.69 6.17 0.04
CA HIS A 211 28.65 7.19 0.41
C HIS A 211 29.78 7.35 -0.61
N GLU A 212 30.29 6.26 -1.16
CA GLU A 212 31.30 6.31 -2.24
C GLU A 212 30.79 7.03 -3.49
N TRP A 213 29.49 6.92 -3.77
CA TRP A 213 28.85 7.56 -4.92
C TRP A 213 28.32 8.96 -4.60
N GLY A 214 28.46 9.43 -3.35
CA GLY A 214 28.04 10.76 -2.91
C GLY A 214 26.55 10.88 -2.54
N PHE A 215 25.85 9.76 -2.33
CA PHE A 215 24.48 9.71 -1.83
C PHE A 215 24.43 9.68 -0.29
N ARG A 216 23.25 10.00 0.26
CA ARG A 216 23.06 10.13 1.71
C ARG A 216 23.01 8.78 2.40
N SER A 217 22.41 7.78 1.76
CA SER A 217 22.21 6.44 2.34
C SER A 217 21.91 5.39 1.27
N ARG A 218 21.90 4.11 1.67
CA ARG A 218 21.46 2.99 0.82
C ARG A 218 20.07 3.20 0.22
N ASN A 219 19.17 3.86 0.96
CA ASN A 219 17.79 4.08 0.52
C ASN A 219 17.76 4.92 -0.76
N ASP A 220 18.64 5.92 -0.89
CA ASP A 220 18.72 6.75 -2.10
C ASP A 220 19.05 5.89 -3.32
N LEU A 221 19.99 4.94 -3.17
CA LEU A 221 20.36 4.04 -4.26
C LEU A 221 19.21 3.08 -4.61
N GLN A 222 18.57 2.52 -3.58
CA GLN A 222 17.46 1.57 -3.73
C GLN A 222 16.25 2.23 -4.42
N ILE A 223 15.94 3.49 -4.11
CA ILE A 223 14.83 4.24 -4.74
C ILE A 223 15.09 4.47 -6.22
N VAL A 224 16.33 4.82 -6.60
CA VAL A 224 16.69 4.97 -8.02
C VAL A 224 16.54 3.64 -8.75
N ARG A 225 17.04 2.54 -8.18
CA ARG A 225 16.84 1.20 -8.78
C ARG A 225 15.38 0.80 -8.87
N LEU A 226 14.60 1.10 -7.84
CA LEU A 226 13.17 0.86 -7.81
C LEU A 226 12.48 1.61 -8.96
N ALA A 227 12.79 2.89 -9.16
CA ALA A 227 12.23 3.68 -10.26
C ALA A 227 12.62 3.12 -11.64
N LEU A 228 13.88 2.73 -11.82
CA LEU A 228 14.35 2.10 -13.06
C LEU A 228 13.64 0.77 -13.33
N ARG A 229 13.44 -0.05 -12.29
CA ARG A 229 12.75 -1.32 -12.45
C ARG A 229 11.24 -1.16 -12.67
N GLU A 230 10.60 -0.17 -12.05
CA GLU A 230 9.20 0.20 -12.34
C GLU A 230 9.05 0.65 -13.80
N ALA A 231 9.98 1.46 -14.29
CA ALA A 231 10.03 1.87 -15.69
C ALA A 231 10.09 0.67 -16.65
N ILE A 232 10.97 -0.29 -16.38
CA ILE A 232 11.07 -1.52 -17.20
C ILE A 232 9.79 -2.36 -17.08
N ALA A 233 9.25 -2.54 -15.87
CA ALA A 233 8.06 -3.36 -15.64
C ALA A 233 6.78 -2.77 -16.26
N THR A 234 6.75 -1.46 -16.49
CA THR A 234 5.62 -0.74 -17.09
C THR A 234 5.84 -0.38 -18.56
N ASP A 235 7.02 -0.69 -19.12
CA ASP A 235 7.45 -0.25 -20.45
C ASP A 235 7.28 1.28 -20.62
N GLN A 236 7.62 2.03 -19.56
CA GLN A 236 7.59 3.50 -19.55
C GLN A 236 8.95 4.03 -19.13
N PRO A 237 9.49 5.07 -19.78
CA PRO A 237 10.74 5.67 -19.33
C PRO A 237 10.56 6.31 -17.95
N VAL A 238 11.63 6.32 -17.13
CA VAL A 238 11.62 7.06 -15.86
C VAL A 238 11.40 8.55 -16.15
N GLN A 239 10.35 9.12 -15.57
CA GLN A 239 10.03 10.54 -15.64
C GLN A 239 10.09 11.16 -14.25
N LEU A 240 10.45 12.44 -14.17
CA LEU A 240 10.55 13.16 -12.89
C LEU A 240 9.19 13.34 -12.21
N GLU A 241 8.13 13.33 -13.01
CA GLU A 241 6.73 13.46 -12.61
C GLU A 241 6.23 12.22 -11.85
N MET A 242 6.89 11.07 -12.05
CA MET A 242 6.55 9.82 -11.34
C MET A 242 6.91 9.85 -9.86
N ALA A 243 7.67 10.85 -9.38
CA ALA A 243 8.17 10.88 -8.01
C ALA A 243 7.05 10.77 -6.95
N THR A 244 5.92 11.45 -7.17
CA THR A 244 4.75 11.36 -6.28
C THR A 244 4.17 9.95 -6.27
N ASP A 245 4.03 9.34 -7.45
CA ASP A 245 3.48 7.98 -7.58
C ASP A 245 4.41 6.96 -6.93
N LEU A 246 5.73 7.12 -7.07
CA LEU A 246 6.72 6.25 -6.42
C LEU A 246 6.63 6.36 -4.90
N VAL A 247 6.57 7.58 -4.35
CA VAL A 247 6.44 7.79 -2.90
C VAL A 247 5.17 7.14 -2.37
N ASN A 248 4.03 7.39 -3.02
CA ASN A 248 2.74 6.87 -2.58
C ASN A 248 2.64 5.35 -2.72
N ARG A 249 3.05 4.80 -3.88
CA ARG A 249 2.91 3.37 -4.19
C ARG A 249 3.83 2.49 -3.37
N TYR A 250 5.07 2.94 -3.15
CA TYR A 250 6.10 2.15 -2.46
C TYR A 250 6.32 2.60 -1.02
N ASN A 251 5.47 3.50 -0.51
CA ASN A 251 5.49 3.96 0.86
C ASN A 251 6.87 4.49 1.28
N LEU A 252 7.50 5.29 0.41
CA LEU A 252 8.86 5.81 0.63
C LEU A 252 8.90 6.82 1.79
N ILE A 253 10.03 6.91 2.49
CA ILE A 253 10.23 7.88 3.59
C ILE A 253 10.57 9.30 3.09
N GLN A 254 11.04 9.41 1.85
CA GLN A 254 11.42 10.65 1.20
C GLN A 254 10.19 11.39 0.67
N SER A 255 10.29 12.72 0.59
CA SER A 255 9.26 13.52 -0.08
C SER A 255 9.29 13.32 -1.61
N PRO A 256 8.19 13.60 -2.33
CA PRO A 256 8.19 13.59 -3.80
C PRO A 256 9.28 14.49 -4.40
N GLU A 257 9.55 15.64 -3.81
CA GLU A 257 10.64 16.54 -4.24
C GLU A 257 12.01 15.91 -4.05
N GLU A 258 12.26 15.25 -2.92
CA GLU A 258 13.53 14.55 -2.68
C GLU A 258 13.75 13.42 -3.70
N VAL A 259 12.73 12.60 -3.95
CA VAL A 259 12.79 11.56 -4.99
C VAL A 259 13.02 12.18 -6.36
N LYS A 260 12.33 13.29 -6.69
CA LYS A 260 12.51 14.01 -7.94
C LYS A 260 13.94 14.52 -8.15
N GLU A 261 14.57 15.08 -7.12
CA GLU A 261 15.97 15.51 -7.19
C GLU A 261 16.94 14.32 -7.33
N LEU A 262 16.69 13.21 -6.63
CA LEU A 262 17.46 11.96 -6.80
C LEU A 262 17.41 11.47 -8.25
N LEU A 263 16.20 11.35 -8.82
CA LEU A 263 16.03 10.93 -10.20
C LEU A 263 16.67 11.92 -11.18
N ARG A 264 16.51 13.22 -10.96
CA ARG A 264 17.15 14.25 -11.80
C ARG A 264 18.67 14.12 -11.79
N ALA A 265 19.29 13.93 -10.63
CA ALA A 265 20.74 13.81 -10.51
C ALA A 265 21.27 12.61 -11.31
N VAL A 266 20.59 11.46 -11.24
CA VAL A 266 21.01 10.24 -11.94
C VAL A 266 20.71 10.32 -13.43
N LEU A 267 19.53 10.78 -13.84
CA LEU A 267 19.12 10.79 -15.25
C LEU A 267 19.90 11.81 -16.11
N LEU A 268 20.46 12.86 -15.51
CA LEU A 268 21.21 13.89 -16.23
C LEU A 268 22.72 13.61 -16.31
N ASP A 269 23.24 12.63 -15.58
CA ASP A 269 24.65 12.22 -15.62
C ASP A 269 24.76 10.79 -16.14
N SER A 270 25.18 10.63 -17.39
CA SER A 270 25.29 9.31 -18.03
C SER A 270 26.27 8.39 -17.30
N ASN A 271 27.37 8.91 -16.76
CA ASN A 271 28.34 8.09 -16.03
C ASN A 271 27.78 7.59 -14.71
N LEU A 272 26.89 8.37 -14.09
CA LEU A 272 26.21 7.98 -12.87
C LEU A 272 25.08 6.97 -13.18
N TYR A 273 24.28 7.26 -14.21
CA TYR A 273 23.22 6.38 -14.70
C TYR A 273 23.73 4.97 -14.99
N ASP A 274 24.87 4.85 -15.68
CA ASP A 274 25.48 3.57 -16.03
C ASP A 274 25.90 2.74 -14.79
N ARG A 275 26.03 3.35 -13.61
CA ARG A 275 26.30 2.62 -12.36
C ARG A 275 25.06 1.94 -11.80
N PHE A 276 23.87 2.43 -12.14
CA PHE A 276 22.59 1.89 -11.67
C PHE A 276 22.02 0.85 -12.61
N VAL A 277 22.42 0.85 -13.88
CA VAL A 277 21.88 -0.05 -14.91
C VAL A 277 22.78 -1.27 -15.08
N ASP A 278 22.23 -2.45 -14.80
CA ASP A 278 22.82 -3.73 -15.14
C ASP A 278 21.73 -4.75 -15.50
N ASP A 279 22.14 -5.94 -15.94
CA ASP A 279 21.25 -7.01 -16.40
C ASP A 279 20.26 -7.47 -15.31
N SER A 280 20.56 -7.26 -14.02
CA SER A 280 19.67 -7.66 -12.92
C SER A 280 18.34 -6.92 -12.98
N LEU A 281 18.32 -5.67 -13.45
CA LEU A 281 17.09 -4.88 -13.58
C LEU A 281 16.03 -5.53 -14.49
N TYR A 282 16.44 -6.40 -15.40
CA TYR A 282 15.56 -7.09 -16.36
C TYR A 282 15.17 -8.50 -15.90
N GLN A 283 15.83 -9.04 -14.86
CA GLN A 283 15.56 -10.41 -14.40
C GLN A 283 14.09 -10.58 -14.02
N GLY A 284 13.49 -11.69 -14.47
CA GLY A 284 12.10 -12.03 -14.21
C GLY A 284 11.08 -11.18 -14.97
N LEU A 285 11.49 -10.11 -15.65
CA LEU A 285 10.63 -9.37 -16.57
C LEU A 285 10.78 -10.02 -17.95
N ALA A 286 9.68 -10.43 -18.57
CA ALA A 286 9.74 -10.90 -19.94
C ALA A 286 10.28 -9.75 -20.79
N ASN A 287 11.37 -9.98 -21.52
CA ASN A 287 11.76 -9.09 -22.61
C ASN A 287 10.53 -8.97 -23.51
N CYS A 288 9.95 -7.77 -23.59
CA CYS A 288 9.02 -7.46 -24.67
C CYS A 288 9.73 -7.66 -26.02
#